data_AF-A0A8T0XN56-F1
#
_entry.id   AF-A0A8T0XN56-F1
#
_cell.length_a   1.000
_cell.length_b   1.000
_cell.length_c   1.000
_cell.angle_alpha   90.00
_cell.angle_beta   90.00
_cell.angle_gamma   90.00
#
_symmetry.space_group_name_H-M   'P 1'
#
loop_
_entity.id
_entity.type
_entity.pdbx_description
1 polymer ?
#
loop_
_entity_poly.entity_id
_entity_poly.type
_entity_poly.pdbx_seq_one_letter_code
_entity_poly.pdbx_strand_id
1 'polypeptide(L)'
;MRRQGLTWFMRRSLPGVATVANAMSRQNSLSFTGSVDETRHGADERLGEASSMSQYGSKQKHKSNDPGRDLSIQVLEKFSLVTKFARDTTSSLFRDNSGAHGYGRQQHEYVFDNKASDKYKNQYVAPEKASIPSAPLESDPLPLVWGKQRDCPLSVAEWTAFLDPEGRVMDSKALRKKVFYGGVEHVLRKEVWKFLLGYHEYDSTYAEREYLAAMKRAEYEAIKSQWKSISATQAKRFTKFRERKGLIDKDVVRTDRSVPYYEGDDNQNVVVLRDILLTYSFYNFDLGYCQGMSDFLAPILYVMEDESESFWCFASLMERLGANFNRDQNGMHAQLLALSKLVELLDPPLHNYFRQNDCLNYFFCFRWVLIQFKREFSFDQVMLLWEVLWTHYLSEHFHLYLCVAILKRYRQRIIGEQMDFDTLLKFINELSGQINLDRAIQDAEALCTIAGENGASCIPPGTPPSMPIETDGGLYVQEDEVL
;
A
#
# COMPACT_ATOMS: atom_id res chain seq x y z
N MET A 1 44.79 15.93 3.65
CA MET A 1 45.95 14.99 3.62
C MET A 1 45.45 13.61 4.00
N ARG A 2 45.90 12.60 3.25
CA ARG A 2 45.33 11.25 3.10
C ARG A 2 45.25 10.43 4.40
N ARG A 3 44.15 9.68 4.59
CA ARG A 3 44.13 8.43 5.36
C ARG A 3 44.04 7.27 4.35
N GLN A 4 45.04 6.39 4.38
CA GLN A 4 44.99 5.01 3.87
C GLN A 4 44.38 4.16 5.02
N GLY A 5 43.53 3.16 4.85
CA GLY A 5 43.44 2.15 3.80
C GLY A 5 43.99 0.84 4.37
N LEU A 6 43.13 -0.02 4.92
CA LEU A 6 43.46 -1.42 5.26
C LEU A 6 42.20 -2.28 5.13
N THR A 7 42.12 -2.91 3.98
CA THR A 7 41.20 -3.97 3.54
C THR A 7 41.49 -5.29 4.27
N TRP A 8 40.46 -5.96 4.78
CA TRP A 8 40.53 -7.36 5.19
C TRP A 8 39.95 -8.25 4.08
N PHE A 9 40.83 -9.00 3.43
CA PHE A 9 40.53 -10.10 2.52
C PHE A 9 40.17 -11.36 3.33
N MET A 10 39.06 -12.02 2.99
CA MET A 10 38.86 -13.43 3.38
C MET A 10 38.70 -14.28 2.11
N ARG A 11 39.83 -14.85 1.66
CA ARG A 11 39.86 -16.03 0.79
C ARG A 11 39.30 -17.21 1.57
N ARG A 12 38.29 -17.90 1.05
CA ARG A 12 38.06 -19.32 1.34
C ARG A 12 38.10 -20.13 0.06
N SER A 13 38.89 -21.19 0.15
CA SER A 13 39.37 -22.06 -0.91
C SER A 13 38.31 -23.05 -1.39
N LEU A 14 38.38 -23.36 -2.69
CA LEU A 14 37.72 -24.49 -3.36
C LEU A 14 38.21 -25.84 -2.80
N PRO A 15 37.34 -26.86 -2.83
CA PRO A 15 37.70 -28.19 -3.34
C PRO A 15 36.73 -28.53 -4.50
N GLY A 16 37.15 -29.02 -5.66
CA GLY A 16 37.99 -30.18 -5.89
C GLY A 16 37.18 -31.16 -6.74
N VAL A 17 37.44 -31.16 -8.05
CA VAL A 17 36.77 -32.00 -9.06
C VAL A 17 37.09 -33.48 -8.81
N ALA A 18 36.07 -34.34 -8.81
CA ALA A 18 36.22 -35.78 -8.93
C ALA A 18 35.24 -36.34 -9.96
N THR A 19 35.79 -36.74 -11.09
CA THR A 19 35.15 -37.45 -12.19
C THR A 19 35.20 -38.95 -11.90
N VAL A 20 34.07 -39.67 -11.97
CA VAL A 20 34.05 -41.12 -12.23
C VAL A 20 32.90 -41.45 -13.16
N ALA A 21 33.22 -42.13 -14.26
CA ALA A 21 32.33 -42.59 -15.31
C ALA A 21 31.89 -44.06 -15.08
N ASN A 22 30.77 -44.40 -15.74
CA ASN A 22 30.33 -45.71 -16.24
C ASN A 22 30.01 -46.87 -15.28
N ALA A 23 28.74 -47.32 -15.36
CA ALA A 23 28.40 -48.73 -15.60
C ALA A 23 27.00 -48.86 -16.25
N MET A 24 26.92 -49.65 -17.32
CA MET A 24 25.73 -49.91 -18.14
C MET A 24 24.89 -51.10 -17.64
N SER A 25 23.64 -51.13 -18.14
CA SER A 25 22.80 -52.30 -18.47
C SER A 25 22.02 -53.02 -17.36
N ARG A 26 20.69 -53.06 -17.50
CA ARG A 26 19.96 -54.18 -18.17
C ARG A 26 18.46 -53.90 -18.33
N GLN A 27 17.95 -54.49 -19.42
CA GLN A 27 16.59 -54.46 -19.96
C GLN A 27 15.56 -55.16 -19.06
N ASN A 28 14.28 -54.76 -19.17
CA ASN A 28 13.22 -55.69 -19.56
C ASN A 28 11.95 -54.94 -20.03
N SER A 29 11.68 -55.11 -21.31
CA SER A 29 10.40 -54.91 -21.99
C SER A 29 9.42 -56.03 -21.64
N LEU A 30 8.13 -55.74 -21.50
CA LEU A 30 7.05 -56.64 -21.88
C LEU A 30 5.79 -55.83 -22.20
N SER A 31 5.42 -55.90 -23.47
CA SER A 31 4.18 -55.41 -24.09
C SER A 31 3.17 -56.54 -24.23
N PHE A 32 1.88 -56.26 -24.07
CA PHE A 32 0.76 -57.07 -24.58
C PHE A 32 -0.45 -56.14 -24.74
N THR A 33 -0.70 -55.55 -25.92
CA THR A 33 -1.61 -56.00 -27.00
C THR A 33 -3.01 -56.43 -26.57
N GLY A 34 -4.01 -55.68 -27.03
CA GLY A 34 -5.44 -56.01 -27.04
C GLY A 34 -6.24 -54.84 -27.62
N SER A 35 -6.55 -54.94 -28.92
CA SER A 35 -7.21 -53.94 -29.77
C SER A 35 -8.67 -54.34 -30.06
N VAL A 36 -9.40 -53.42 -30.72
CA VAL A 36 -10.60 -53.63 -31.60
C VAL A 36 -11.94 -53.58 -30.84
N ASP A 37 -13.00 -52.85 -31.20
CA ASP A 37 -13.26 -51.81 -32.22
C ASP A 37 -14.65 -51.15 -31.94
N GLU A 38 -14.86 -49.98 -32.56
CA GLU A 38 -16.04 -49.45 -33.31
C GLU A 38 -17.51 -49.88 -32.95
N THR A 39 -18.60 -49.12 -33.18
CA THR A 39 -18.90 -47.99 -34.08
C THR A 39 -20.25 -47.33 -33.71
N ARG A 40 -20.32 -45.99 -33.85
CA ARG A 40 -21.30 -45.14 -34.57
C ARG A 40 -22.86 -45.17 -34.40
N HIS A 41 -23.35 -43.92 -34.33
CA HIS A 41 -24.48 -43.27 -35.06
C HIS A 41 -25.92 -43.28 -34.52
N GLY A 42 -26.55 -42.09 -34.59
CA GLY A 42 -28.00 -41.92 -34.79
C GLY A 42 -28.60 -40.64 -34.18
N ALA A 43 -28.91 -39.65 -35.02
CA ALA A 43 -29.76 -38.49 -34.73
C ALA A 43 -31.26 -38.88 -34.82
N ASP A 44 -32.19 -38.17 -34.16
CA ASP A 44 -33.14 -37.20 -34.77
C ASP A 44 -34.26 -36.71 -33.83
N GLU A 45 -34.71 -35.47 -34.11
CA GLU A 45 -36.04 -34.81 -34.00
C GLU A 45 -37.16 -35.26 -33.02
N ARG A 46 -37.70 -34.40 -32.12
CA ARG A 46 -38.71 -33.28 -32.22
C ARG A 46 -40.18 -33.68 -31.92
N LEU A 47 -40.92 -32.67 -31.41
CA LEU A 47 -42.39 -32.53 -31.18
C LEU A 47 -42.91 -33.01 -29.81
N GLY A 48 -43.75 -32.27 -29.07
CA GLY A 48 -44.43 -31.01 -29.32
C GLY A 48 -45.21 -30.49 -28.08
N GLU A 49 -45.42 -29.18 -28.08
CA GLU A 49 -46.57 -28.37 -27.61
C GLU A 49 -47.37 -28.71 -26.34
N ALA A 50 -47.52 -27.72 -25.45
CA ALA A 50 -48.80 -27.01 -25.22
C ALA A 50 -48.62 -25.82 -24.25
N SER A 51 -49.38 -24.76 -24.49
CA SER A 51 -49.30 -23.42 -23.88
C SER A 51 -50.15 -23.23 -22.61
N SER A 52 -49.83 -22.24 -21.77
CA SER A 52 -50.66 -21.01 -21.64
C SER A 52 -50.11 -19.98 -20.62
N MET A 53 -50.28 -18.71 -21.00
CA MET A 53 -50.16 -17.41 -20.31
C MET A 53 -50.77 -17.39 -18.88
N SER A 54 -50.46 -16.54 -17.90
CA SER A 54 -49.98 -15.13 -17.77
C SER A 54 -49.73 -14.89 -16.24
N GLN A 55 -48.94 -13.94 -15.71
CA GLN A 55 -49.11 -12.47 -15.66
C GLN A 55 -47.91 -11.83 -14.92
N TYR A 56 -47.50 -10.64 -15.39
CA TYR A 56 -46.93 -9.48 -14.67
C TYR A 56 -45.82 -9.63 -13.59
N GLY A 57 -44.67 -9.00 -13.85
CA GLY A 57 -43.68 -8.63 -12.84
C GLY A 57 -42.51 -7.82 -13.42
N SER A 58 -42.47 -6.52 -13.12
CA SER A 58 -41.55 -5.51 -13.65
C SER A 58 -40.07 -5.70 -13.25
N LYS A 59 -39.19 -5.28 -14.17
CA LYS A 59 -37.74 -5.02 -14.09
C LYS A 59 -37.14 -4.80 -12.68
N GLN A 60 -36.03 -5.49 -12.40
CA GLN A 60 -34.92 -4.92 -11.62
C GLN A 60 -33.59 -5.16 -12.34
N LYS A 61 -32.96 -4.04 -12.75
CA LYS A 61 -31.55 -4.00 -13.20
C LYS A 61 -30.66 -4.44 -12.04
N HIS A 62 -29.75 -5.37 -12.30
CA HIS A 62 -28.68 -5.75 -11.38
C HIS A 62 -27.87 -4.51 -10.98
N LYS A 63 -27.84 -4.21 -9.68
CA LYS A 63 -26.86 -3.33 -9.04
C LYS A 63 -25.48 -3.96 -9.24
N SER A 64 -24.56 -3.23 -9.87
CA SER A 64 -23.14 -3.54 -9.84
C SER A 64 -22.67 -3.53 -8.39
N ASN A 65 -22.26 -4.69 -7.86
CA ASN A 65 -21.55 -4.77 -6.60
C ASN A 65 -20.15 -4.20 -6.82
N ASP A 66 -19.83 -3.13 -6.10
CA ASP A 66 -18.51 -2.50 -6.11
C ASP A 66 -17.60 -3.19 -5.06
N PRO A 67 -16.59 -3.98 -5.45
CA PRO A 67 -15.68 -4.67 -4.53
C PRO A 67 -14.81 -3.73 -3.67
N GLY A 68 -14.76 -2.43 -3.96
CA GLY A 68 -14.07 -1.43 -3.13
C GLY A 68 -14.77 -1.12 -1.81
N ARG A 69 -16.10 -1.32 -1.74
CA ARG A 69 -16.86 -1.19 -0.50
C ARG A 69 -16.57 -2.32 0.48
N ASP A 70 -16.41 -3.55 0.00
CA ASP A 70 -16.21 -4.72 0.87
C ASP A 70 -14.84 -4.75 1.53
N LEU A 71 -13.79 -4.24 0.87
CA LEU A 71 -12.49 -3.99 1.53
C LEU A 71 -12.61 -2.97 2.65
N SER A 72 -13.26 -1.84 2.34
CA SER A 72 -13.40 -0.73 3.27
C SER A 72 -14.20 -1.18 4.49
N ILE A 73 -15.26 -1.96 4.30
CA ILE A 73 -16.10 -2.50 5.36
C ILE A 73 -15.37 -3.53 6.22
N GLN A 74 -14.65 -4.50 5.65
CA GLN A 74 -13.92 -5.51 6.47
C GLN A 74 -12.71 -4.92 7.22
N VAL A 75 -12.08 -3.91 6.62
CA VAL A 75 -11.03 -3.12 7.25
C VAL A 75 -11.61 -2.23 8.35
N LEU A 76 -12.78 -1.60 8.13
CA LEU A 76 -13.54 -0.84 9.14
C LEU A 76 -14.12 -1.70 10.27
N GLU A 77 -14.53 -2.94 10.00
CA GLU A 77 -15.01 -3.89 11.01
C GLU A 77 -13.86 -4.32 11.94
N LYS A 78 -12.66 -4.52 11.39
CA LYS A 78 -11.45 -4.69 12.20
C LYS A 78 -11.06 -3.40 12.92
N PHE A 79 -11.30 -2.22 12.32
CA PHE A 79 -11.10 -0.93 12.98
C PHE A 79 -12.07 -0.65 14.13
N SER A 80 -13.32 -1.11 14.09
CA SER A 80 -14.26 -0.96 15.21
C SER A 80 -13.71 -1.63 16.48
N LEU A 81 -13.13 -2.83 16.35
CA LEU A 81 -12.48 -3.52 17.46
C LEU A 81 -11.17 -2.84 17.91
N VAL A 82 -10.33 -2.39 16.96
CA VAL A 82 -9.04 -1.76 17.26
C VAL A 82 -9.23 -0.35 17.84
N THR A 83 -10.22 0.42 17.38
CA THR A 83 -10.55 1.76 17.91
C THR A 83 -11.14 1.66 19.30
N LYS A 84 -11.93 0.60 19.59
CA LYS A 84 -12.39 0.30 20.95
C LYS A 84 -11.20 -0.06 21.86
N PHE A 85 -10.32 -0.95 21.42
CA PHE A 85 -9.13 -1.34 22.17
C PHE A 85 -8.16 -0.17 22.38
N ALA A 86 -7.97 0.68 21.37
CA ALA A 86 -7.16 1.89 21.46
C ALA A 86 -7.76 2.93 22.40
N ARG A 87 -9.09 3.19 22.33
CA ARG A 87 -9.83 4.03 23.31
C ARG A 87 -9.71 3.49 24.73
N ASP A 88 -9.82 2.17 24.91
CA ASP A 88 -9.71 1.51 26.22
C ASP A 88 -8.27 1.57 26.77
N THR A 89 -7.27 1.50 25.88
CA THR A 89 -5.85 1.59 26.25
C THR A 89 -5.43 3.02 26.56
N THR A 90 -5.86 4.02 25.78
CA THR A 90 -5.60 5.44 26.11
C THR A 90 -6.33 5.85 27.38
N SER A 91 -7.58 5.42 27.59
CA SER A 91 -8.30 5.71 28.84
C SER A 91 -7.67 5.02 30.07
N SER A 92 -7.04 3.85 29.93
CA SER A 92 -6.22 3.24 31.00
C SER A 92 -4.93 4.01 31.25
N LEU A 93 -4.21 4.40 30.20
CA LEU A 93 -2.95 5.16 30.29
C LEU A 93 -3.15 6.56 30.89
N PHE A 94 -4.31 7.18 30.67
CA PHE A 94 -4.66 8.47 31.28
C PHE A 94 -5.30 8.35 32.67
N ARG A 95 -5.63 7.14 33.14
CA ARG A 95 -6.10 6.92 34.52
C ARG A 95 -4.95 6.71 35.50
N ASP A 96 -3.83 6.16 35.03
CA ASP A 96 -2.70 5.76 35.89
C ASP A 96 -1.68 6.90 36.15
N ASN A 97 -1.89 8.11 35.61
CA ASN A 97 -1.04 9.27 35.86
C ASN A 97 -1.60 10.25 36.92
N SER A 98 -2.51 9.79 37.77
CA SER A 98 -2.93 10.47 39.00
C SER A 98 -2.44 9.65 40.20
N GLY A 99 -1.24 10.00 40.69
CA GLY A 99 -0.52 9.26 41.72
C GLY A 99 -1.27 9.04 43.04
N ALA A 100 -0.89 7.93 43.66
CA ALA A 100 -1.33 7.42 44.95
C ALA A 100 -1.28 8.40 46.13
N HIS A 101 -2.32 8.39 46.97
CA HIS A 101 -2.25 8.41 48.44
C HIS A 101 -3.57 7.87 49.02
N GLY A 102 -3.47 7.05 50.07
CA GLY A 102 -4.53 6.16 50.54
C GLY A 102 -5.52 6.71 51.58
N TYR A 103 -6.33 5.75 52.04
CA TYR A 103 -7.28 5.73 53.17
C TYR A 103 -8.72 6.24 52.96
N GLY A 104 -9.67 5.29 52.97
CA GLY A 104 -10.76 5.27 53.94
C GLY A 104 -12.05 6.07 53.69
N ARG A 105 -13.13 5.30 53.47
CA ARG A 105 -14.52 5.49 53.97
C ARG A 105 -15.42 6.67 53.50
N GLN A 106 -16.61 6.22 53.11
CA GLN A 106 -17.97 6.69 53.44
C GLN A 106 -18.64 7.82 52.63
N GLN A 107 -19.88 7.50 52.25
CA GLN A 107 -20.96 8.32 51.74
C GLN A 107 -21.10 9.65 52.49
N HIS A 108 -21.40 10.73 51.77
CA HIS A 108 -22.42 11.67 52.23
C HIS A 108 -23.01 12.45 51.05
N GLU A 109 -24.34 12.43 51.05
CA GLU A 109 -25.31 13.13 50.23
C GLU A 109 -25.34 14.63 50.59
N TYR A 110 -25.43 15.52 49.59
CA TYR A 110 -25.96 16.87 49.77
C TYR A 110 -26.75 17.29 48.53
N VAL A 111 -28.07 17.38 48.73
CA VAL A 111 -29.09 18.00 47.88
C VAL A 111 -29.07 19.50 48.14
N PHE A 112 -29.23 20.34 47.11
CA PHE A 112 -30.04 21.56 47.24
C PHE A 112 -30.74 21.93 45.93
N ASP A 113 -32.05 22.11 46.09
CA ASP A 113 -33.09 22.51 45.14
C ASP A 113 -32.85 23.86 44.45
N ASN A 114 -33.37 23.99 43.22
CA ASN A 114 -33.78 25.29 42.66
C ASN A 114 -35.21 25.16 42.12
N LYS A 115 -36.15 25.83 42.77
CA LYS A 115 -37.54 25.98 42.34
C LYS A 115 -37.90 27.44 42.11
N ALA A 116 -38.58 27.64 40.98
CA ALA A 116 -39.60 28.65 40.67
C ALA A 116 -39.15 30.10 40.41
N SER A 117 -39.80 30.90 39.56
CA SER A 117 -40.75 30.70 38.45
C SER A 117 -41.06 32.10 37.89
N ASP A 118 -41.22 32.18 36.57
CA ASP A 118 -42.05 33.08 35.76
C ASP A 118 -42.66 34.38 36.33
N LYS A 119 -42.43 35.47 35.56
CA LYS A 119 -43.41 36.41 34.95
C LYS A 119 -42.59 37.52 34.28
N TYR A 120 -42.78 37.88 33.00
CA TYR A 120 -43.85 38.74 32.47
C TYR A 120 -43.88 38.70 30.92
N LYS A 121 -45.06 39.00 30.35
CA LYS A 121 -45.46 38.89 28.93
C LYS A 121 -44.93 39.99 27.99
N ASN A 122 -44.71 39.58 26.74
CA ASN A 122 -44.80 40.24 25.42
C ASN A 122 -44.99 41.77 25.31
N GLN A 123 -44.12 42.39 24.49
CA GLN A 123 -44.52 43.39 23.49
C GLN A 123 -43.60 43.34 22.26
N TYR A 124 -44.22 43.18 21.09
CA TYR A 124 -43.61 43.27 19.76
C TYR A 124 -43.26 44.72 19.43
N VAL A 125 -41.99 44.99 19.09
CA VAL A 125 -41.56 46.14 18.28
C VAL A 125 -40.37 45.69 17.44
N ALA A 126 -40.48 45.77 16.12
CA ALA A 126 -39.37 45.59 15.19
C ALA A 126 -38.55 46.88 15.10
N PRO A 127 -37.21 46.79 15.00
CA PRO A 127 -36.43 47.86 14.39
C PRO A 127 -35.55 47.37 13.24
N GLU A 128 -35.78 48.02 12.10
CA GLU A 128 -34.86 48.52 11.08
C GLU A 128 -33.57 47.76 10.70
N LYS A 129 -33.47 47.53 9.38
CA LYS A 129 -32.29 47.12 8.63
C LYS A 129 -31.10 48.05 8.92
N ALA A 130 -30.10 47.51 9.62
CA ALA A 130 -28.75 48.07 9.62
C ALA A 130 -27.90 47.32 8.59
N SER A 131 -27.55 48.03 7.51
CA SER A 131 -26.65 47.60 6.45
C SER A 131 -25.23 47.43 7.00
N ILE A 132 -24.72 46.20 7.03
CA ILE A 132 -23.31 45.94 7.31
C ILE A 132 -22.54 46.19 6.00
N PRO A 133 -21.52 47.07 5.96
CA PRO A 133 -20.70 47.22 4.78
C PRO A 133 -19.93 45.93 4.54
N SER A 134 -20.14 45.32 3.38
CA SER A 134 -19.34 44.23 2.85
C SER A 134 -17.90 44.69 2.67
N ALA A 135 -17.05 44.43 3.67
CA ALA A 135 -15.61 44.47 3.48
C ALA A 135 -15.23 43.34 2.50
N PRO A 136 -14.49 43.62 1.42
CA PRO A 136 -13.97 42.56 0.57
C PRO A 136 -13.09 41.65 1.43
N LEU A 137 -13.38 40.36 1.40
CA LEU A 137 -12.44 39.33 1.85
C LEU A 137 -11.10 39.62 1.15
N GLU A 138 -10.13 40.11 1.92
CA GLU A 138 -8.75 40.20 1.49
C GLU A 138 -8.33 38.80 1.08
N SER A 139 -8.20 38.60 -0.23
CA SER A 139 -7.59 37.44 -0.83
C SER A 139 -6.19 37.31 -0.25
N ASP A 140 -5.95 36.20 0.45
CA ASP A 140 -4.66 35.77 0.97
C ASP A 140 -3.55 36.08 -0.05
N PRO A 141 -2.64 37.05 0.22
CA PRO A 141 -1.64 37.48 -0.74
C PRO A 141 -0.40 36.61 -0.59
N LEU A 142 -0.51 35.34 -0.97
CA LEU A 142 0.64 34.51 -1.29
C LEU A 142 0.58 34.21 -2.79
N PRO A 143 1.54 34.71 -3.61
CA PRO A 143 1.56 34.42 -5.03
C PRO A 143 1.57 32.91 -5.23
N LEU A 144 0.50 32.40 -5.83
CA LEU A 144 0.34 31.04 -6.31
C LEU A 144 1.48 30.68 -7.26
N VAL A 145 2.60 30.20 -6.73
CA VAL A 145 3.54 29.36 -7.49
C VAL A 145 3.46 27.97 -6.86
N TRP A 146 2.33 27.30 -7.09
CA TRP A 146 2.12 25.91 -6.67
C TRP A 146 2.97 24.99 -7.54
N GLY A 147 4.07 24.46 -6.98
CA GLY A 147 4.93 23.44 -7.56
C GLY A 147 5.59 23.83 -8.89
N LYS A 148 6.60 23.05 -9.33
CA LYS A 148 7.11 23.22 -10.70
C LYS A 148 6.17 22.54 -11.69
N GLN A 149 6.09 23.07 -12.92
CA GLN A 149 5.41 22.35 -13.99
C GLN A 149 6.07 20.98 -14.18
N ARG A 150 5.26 19.94 -14.43
CA ARG A 150 5.81 18.61 -14.75
C ARG A 150 6.58 18.67 -16.07
N ASP A 151 7.73 17.99 -16.08
CA ASP A 151 8.58 17.87 -17.24
C ASP A 151 8.10 16.72 -18.15
N CYS A 152 8.69 16.60 -19.34
CA CYS A 152 8.50 15.41 -20.16
C CYS A 152 9.09 14.17 -19.45
N PRO A 153 8.48 12.98 -19.63
CA PRO A 153 9.02 11.72 -19.12
C PRO A 153 10.47 11.49 -19.55
N LEU A 154 11.21 10.73 -18.73
CA LEU A 154 12.55 10.27 -19.09
C LEU A 154 12.48 9.48 -20.40
N SER A 155 13.16 9.99 -21.43
CA SER A 155 13.23 9.37 -22.75
C SER A 155 14.40 8.40 -22.87
N VAL A 156 14.35 7.51 -23.88
CA VAL A 156 15.44 6.55 -24.16
C VAL A 156 16.80 7.23 -24.37
N ALA A 157 16.81 8.38 -25.05
CA ALA A 157 18.04 9.14 -25.29
C ALA A 157 18.62 9.71 -23.98
N GLU A 158 17.78 10.27 -23.11
CA GLU A 158 18.21 10.75 -21.79
C GLU A 158 18.68 9.59 -20.90
N TRP A 159 17.96 8.46 -20.89
CA TRP A 159 18.34 7.27 -20.14
C TRP A 159 19.73 6.76 -20.53
N THR A 160 19.99 6.64 -21.82
CA THR A 160 21.30 6.21 -22.33
C THR A 160 22.41 7.17 -21.91
N ALA A 161 22.13 8.48 -21.82
CA ALA A 161 23.10 9.47 -21.38
C ALA A 161 23.41 9.41 -19.87
N PHE A 162 22.56 8.77 -19.05
CA PHE A 162 22.85 8.52 -17.63
C PHE A 162 23.77 7.31 -17.41
N LEU A 163 23.99 6.48 -18.44
CA LEU A 163 24.76 5.24 -18.32
C LEU A 163 26.20 5.41 -18.81
N ASP A 164 27.12 4.74 -18.13
CA ASP A 164 28.49 4.52 -18.64
C ASP A 164 28.54 3.34 -19.62
N PRO A 165 29.68 3.11 -20.33
CA PRO A 165 29.82 1.98 -21.25
C PRO A 165 29.58 0.60 -20.62
N GLU A 166 29.79 0.47 -19.31
CA GLU A 166 29.59 -0.74 -18.53
C GLU A 166 28.15 -0.88 -17.99
N GLY A 167 27.30 0.14 -18.17
CA GLY A 167 25.90 0.18 -17.79
C GLY A 167 25.60 0.72 -16.39
N ARG A 168 26.57 1.35 -15.72
CA ARG A 168 26.37 1.96 -14.39
C ARG A 168 25.70 3.31 -14.54
N VAL A 169 24.86 3.67 -13.57
CA VAL A 169 24.22 4.99 -13.51
C VAL A 169 25.19 6.01 -12.92
N MET A 170 25.62 6.97 -13.74
CA MET A 170 26.66 7.94 -13.38
C MET A 170 26.21 8.98 -12.35
N ASP A 171 24.96 9.45 -12.44
CA ASP A 171 24.37 10.40 -11.49
C ASP A 171 22.96 9.96 -11.08
N SER A 172 22.90 9.10 -10.05
CA SER A 172 21.63 8.60 -9.51
C SER A 172 20.77 9.69 -8.88
N LYS A 173 21.35 10.82 -8.42
CA LYS A 173 20.57 11.94 -7.87
C LYS A 173 19.88 12.72 -8.98
N ALA A 174 20.59 13.02 -10.06
CA ALA A 174 20.01 13.69 -11.23
C ALA A 174 18.97 12.81 -11.93
N LEU A 175 19.21 11.50 -12.03
CA LEU A 175 18.22 10.55 -12.56
C LEU A 175 16.93 10.57 -11.72
N ARG A 176 17.03 10.40 -10.40
CA ARG A 176 15.88 10.43 -9.50
C ARG A 176 15.14 11.77 -9.56
N LYS A 177 15.86 12.88 -9.67
CA LYS A 177 15.26 14.20 -9.92
C LYS A 177 14.47 14.25 -11.23
N LYS A 178 15.04 13.76 -12.34
CA LYS A 178 14.38 13.74 -13.64
C LYS A 178 13.12 12.87 -13.61
N VAL A 179 13.17 11.70 -12.99
CA VAL A 179 12.00 10.84 -12.80
C VAL A 179 10.95 11.49 -11.92
N PHE A 180 11.32 12.19 -10.84
CA PHE A 180 10.39 12.90 -9.98
C PHE A 180 9.56 13.94 -10.75
N TYR A 181 10.21 14.76 -11.59
CA TYR A 181 9.54 15.82 -12.35
C TYR A 181 8.84 15.33 -13.63
N GLY A 182 9.38 14.32 -14.31
CA GLY A 182 8.90 13.87 -15.61
C GLY A 182 8.17 12.53 -15.63
N GLY A 183 8.49 11.62 -14.70
CA GLY A 183 8.11 10.22 -14.78
C GLY A 183 9.00 9.46 -15.77
N VAL A 184 8.57 8.26 -16.15
CA VAL A 184 9.31 7.37 -17.06
C VAL A 184 8.46 7.03 -18.28
N GLU A 185 9.07 7.10 -19.47
CA GLU A 185 8.43 6.62 -20.70
C GLU A 185 8.15 5.11 -20.60
N HIS A 186 7.00 4.65 -21.11
CA HIS A 186 6.51 3.28 -20.88
C HIS A 186 7.54 2.21 -21.25
N VAL A 187 8.25 2.39 -22.37
CA VAL A 187 9.26 1.43 -22.88
C VAL A 187 10.46 1.27 -21.95
N LEU A 188 10.74 2.25 -21.08
CA LEU A 188 11.85 2.23 -20.14
C LEU A 188 11.46 1.71 -18.75
N ARG A 189 10.16 1.60 -18.43
CA ARG A 189 9.72 1.23 -17.08
C ARG A 189 10.33 -0.08 -16.60
N LYS A 190 10.36 -1.09 -17.47
CA LYS A 190 10.93 -2.41 -17.14
C LYS A 190 12.39 -2.34 -16.69
N GLU A 191 13.18 -1.43 -17.25
CA GLU A 191 14.58 -1.25 -16.86
C GLU A 191 14.71 -0.32 -15.66
N VAL A 192 14.08 0.85 -15.71
CA VAL A 192 14.23 1.91 -14.69
C VAL A 192 13.60 1.52 -13.35
N TRP A 193 12.45 0.83 -13.35
CA TRP A 193 11.79 0.40 -12.11
C TRP A 193 12.65 -0.55 -11.29
N LYS A 194 13.51 -1.35 -11.93
CA LYS A 194 14.46 -2.23 -11.22
C LYS A 194 15.42 -1.44 -10.32
N PHE A 195 15.82 -0.23 -10.73
CA PHE A 195 16.65 0.65 -9.90
C PHE A 195 15.82 1.39 -8.84
N LEU A 196 14.65 1.91 -9.22
CA LEU A 196 13.78 2.65 -8.29
C LEU A 196 13.29 1.77 -7.13
N LEU A 197 13.01 0.49 -7.40
CA LEU A 197 12.57 -0.48 -6.40
C LEU A 197 13.72 -1.12 -5.62
N GLY A 198 14.97 -0.87 -6.00
CA GLY A 198 16.14 -1.44 -5.34
C GLY A 198 16.45 -2.89 -5.71
N TYR A 199 15.93 -3.39 -6.83
CA TYR A 199 16.34 -4.70 -7.38
C TYR A 199 17.75 -4.65 -7.98
N HIS A 200 18.10 -3.52 -8.60
CA HIS A 200 19.44 -3.23 -9.08
C HIS A 200 20.05 -2.04 -8.32
N GLU A 201 21.31 -2.19 -7.92
CA GLU A 201 22.10 -1.07 -7.43
C GLU A 201 22.47 -0.13 -8.58
N TYR A 202 22.52 1.18 -8.30
CA TYR A 202 22.78 2.19 -9.32
C TYR A 202 24.20 2.08 -9.92
N ASP A 203 25.18 1.59 -9.16
CA ASP A 203 26.57 1.41 -9.60
C ASP A 203 26.86 0.01 -10.20
N SER A 204 25.84 -0.84 -10.32
CA SER A 204 25.96 -2.16 -10.94
C SER A 204 26.20 -2.09 -12.45
N THR A 205 27.03 -2.99 -12.97
CA THR A 205 27.29 -3.17 -14.40
C THR A 205 26.27 -4.09 -15.07
N TYR A 206 26.22 -4.11 -16.40
CA TYR A 206 25.39 -5.06 -17.16
C TYR A 206 25.70 -6.53 -16.79
N ALA A 207 26.98 -6.89 -16.66
CA ALA A 207 27.40 -8.25 -16.34
C ALA A 207 26.98 -8.67 -14.92
N GLU A 208 27.11 -7.77 -13.93
CA GLU A 208 26.65 -8.03 -12.56
C GLU A 208 25.14 -8.20 -12.49
N ARG A 209 24.38 -7.40 -13.25
CA ARG A 209 22.92 -7.51 -13.32
C ARG A 209 22.45 -8.82 -13.97
N GLU A 210 23.12 -9.26 -15.04
CA GLU A 210 22.80 -10.56 -15.67
C GLU A 210 23.07 -11.72 -14.71
N TYR A 211 24.22 -11.69 -14.02
CA TYR A 211 24.56 -12.70 -13.01
C TYR A 211 23.56 -12.70 -11.85
N LEU A 212 23.21 -11.51 -11.33
CA LEU A 212 22.20 -11.35 -10.27
C LEU A 212 20.85 -11.93 -10.71
N ALA A 213 20.38 -11.62 -11.91
CA ALA A 213 19.11 -12.13 -12.43
C ALA A 213 19.10 -13.67 -12.55
N ALA A 214 20.20 -14.29 -12.96
CA ALA A 214 20.33 -15.74 -13.00
C ALA A 214 20.26 -16.36 -11.58
N MET A 215 20.99 -15.79 -10.62
CA MET A 215 20.97 -16.24 -9.22
C MET A 215 19.58 -16.08 -8.59
N LYS A 216 18.97 -14.90 -8.77
CA LYS A 216 17.67 -14.55 -8.21
C LYS A 216 16.54 -15.41 -8.79
N ARG A 217 16.64 -15.81 -10.07
CA ARG A 217 15.73 -16.77 -10.68
C ARG A 217 15.82 -18.16 -10.04
N ALA A 218 17.04 -18.65 -9.81
CA ALA A 218 17.22 -19.94 -9.13
C ALA A 218 16.70 -19.91 -7.68
N GLU A 219 16.95 -18.82 -6.95
CA GLU A 219 16.45 -18.61 -5.59
C GLU A 219 14.92 -18.55 -5.55
N TYR A 220 14.30 -17.82 -6.47
CA TYR A 220 12.84 -17.74 -6.61
C TYR A 220 12.22 -19.12 -6.84
N GLU A 221 12.74 -19.90 -7.79
CA GLU A 221 12.24 -21.26 -8.08
C GLU A 221 12.41 -22.20 -6.89
N ALA A 222 13.50 -22.07 -6.13
CA ALA A 222 13.71 -22.82 -4.91
C ALA A 222 12.60 -22.51 -3.88
N ILE A 223 12.27 -21.24 -3.64
CA ILE A 223 11.19 -20.84 -2.72
C ILE A 223 9.83 -21.32 -3.24
N LYS A 224 9.57 -21.15 -4.54
CA LYS A 224 8.32 -21.57 -5.19
C LYS A 224 8.09 -23.07 -5.05
N SER A 225 9.15 -23.87 -5.19
CA SER A 225 9.09 -25.33 -5.05
C SER A 225 8.63 -25.76 -3.65
N GLN A 226 8.93 -24.98 -2.60
CA GLN A 226 8.54 -25.30 -1.23
C GLN A 226 7.03 -25.44 -1.09
N TRP A 227 6.28 -24.43 -1.54
CA TRP A 227 4.81 -24.46 -1.43
C TRP A 227 4.15 -25.34 -2.48
N LYS A 228 4.75 -25.48 -3.67
CA LYS A 228 4.27 -26.39 -4.72
C LYS A 228 4.39 -27.86 -4.32
N SER A 229 5.37 -28.21 -3.48
CA SER A 229 5.57 -29.58 -2.99
C SER A 229 4.60 -29.99 -1.87
N ILE A 230 3.80 -29.06 -1.33
CA ILE A 230 2.86 -29.34 -0.24
C ILE A 230 1.70 -30.20 -0.77
N SER A 231 1.63 -31.44 -0.28
CA SER A 231 0.53 -32.35 -0.58
C SER A 231 -0.80 -31.86 0.00
N ALA A 232 -1.92 -32.34 -0.55
CA ALA A 232 -3.26 -32.03 -0.03
C ALA A 232 -3.41 -32.40 1.47
N THR A 233 -2.79 -33.51 1.92
CA THR A 233 -2.81 -33.94 3.32
C THR A 233 -2.01 -33.00 4.22
N GLN A 234 -0.84 -32.53 3.78
CA GLN A 234 -0.07 -31.51 4.52
C GLN A 234 -0.81 -30.18 4.55
N ALA A 235 -1.37 -29.74 3.42
CA ALA A 235 -2.15 -28.51 3.34
C ALA A 235 -3.30 -28.51 4.36
N LYS A 236 -4.03 -29.62 4.53
CA LYS A 236 -5.09 -29.78 5.55
C LYS A 236 -4.61 -29.59 7.00
N ARG A 237 -3.32 -29.77 7.28
CA ARG A 237 -2.72 -29.59 8.62
C ARG A 237 -1.92 -28.28 8.75
N PHE A 238 -1.76 -27.55 7.65
CA PHE A 238 -1.03 -26.28 7.62
C PHE A 238 -1.98 -25.08 7.57
N THR A 239 -2.51 -24.66 8.72
CA THR A 239 -3.56 -23.63 8.80
C THR A 239 -3.11 -22.29 8.22
N LYS A 240 -1.93 -21.77 8.61
CA LYS A 240 -1.40 -20.51 8.07
C LYS A 240 -1.31 -20.50 6.54
N PHE A 241 -0.84 -21.59 5.94
CA PHE A 241 -0.78 -21.73 4.48
C PHE A 241 -2.16 -21.70 3.84
N ARG A 242 -3.13 -22.46 4.36
CA ARG A 242 -4.50 -22.48 3.81
C ARG A 242 -5.17 -21.11 3.88
N GLU A 243 -5.03 -20.43 5.01
CA GLU A 243 -5.61 -19.09 5.21
C GLU A 243 -5.01 -18.09 4.24
N ARG A 244 -3.68 -18.02 4.15
CA ARG A 244 -2.97 -17.14 3.21
C ARG A 244 -3.33 -17.45 1.76
N LYS A 245 -3.29 -18.72 1.37
CA LYS A 245 -3.70 -19.17 0.03
C LYS A 245 -5.14 -18.77 -0.26
N GLY A 246 -6.06 -18.95 0.68
CA GLY A 246 -7.46 -18.57 0.52
C GLY A 246 -7.67 -17.07 0.39
N LEU A 247 -6.88 -16.23 1.08
CA LEU A 247 -6.90 -14.78 0.92
C LEU A 247 -6.35 -14.36 -0.44
N ILE A 248 -5.22 -14.94 -0.86
CA ILE A 248 -4.60 -14.67 -2.18
C ILE A 248 -5.57 -15.07 -3.29
N ASP A 249 -6.11 -16.29 -3.25
CA ASP A 249 -7.04 -16.81 -4.27
C ASP A 249 -8.29 -15.90 -4.41
N LYS A 250 -8.75 -15.28 -3.32
CA LYS A 250 -9.87 -14.31 -3.34
C LYS A 250 -9.49 -12.93 -3.87
N ASP A 251 -8.27 -12.49 -3.63
CA ASP A 251 -7.84 -11.15 -4.01
C ASP A 251 -7.46 -11.07 -5.48
N VAL A 252 -6.71 -12.05 -6.00
CA VAL A 252 -6.22 -12.04 -7.39
C VAL A 252 -7.35 -12.07 -8.42
N VAL A 253 -8.46 -12.76 -8.14
CA VAL A 253 -9.60 -12.87 -9.08
C VAL A 253 -10.33 -11.54 -9.29
N ARG A 254 -10.14 -10.58 -8.38
CA ARG A 254 -10.77 -9.25 -8.43
C ARG A 254 -9.75 -8.11 -8.63
N THR A 255 -8.46 -8.41 -8.74
CA THR A 255 -7.40 -7.41 -8.96
C THR A 255 -7.38 -6.98 -10.42
N ASP A 256 -7.59 -5.67 -10.65
CA ASP A 256 -7.34 -4.97 -11.92
C ASP A 256 -7.90 -5.63 -13.20
N ARG A 257 -9.05 -6.30 -13.08
CA ARG A 257 -9.69 -7.07 -14.17
C ARG A 257 -10.17 -6.20 -15.34
N SER A 258 -10.22 -4.88 -15.18
CA SER A 258 -10.47 -3.91 -16.26
C SER A 258 -9.23 -3.60 -17.10
N VAL A 259 -8.04 -4.04 -16.68
CA VAL A 259 -6.79 -3.89 -17.44
C VAL A 259 -6.66 -5.07 -18.39
N PRO A 260 -6.46 -4.88 -19.70
CA PRO A 260 -6.40 -5.97 -20.68
C PRO A 260 -5.41 -7.10 -20.32
N TYR A 261 -4.30 -6.76 -19.68
CA TYR A 261 -3.30 -7.72 -19.20
C TYR A 261 -3.87 -8.76 -18.22
N TYR A 262 -4.88 -8.38 -17.43
CA TYR A 262 -5.56 -9.21 -16.44
C TYR A 262 -7.02 -9.49 -16.84
N GLU A 263 -7.46 -9.20 -18.06
CA GLU A 263 -8.84 -9.43 -18.49
C GLU A 263 -9.09 -10.91 -18.84
N GLY A 264 -10.34 -11.35 -18.73
CA GLY A 264 -10.77 -12.67 -19.21
C GLY A 264 -10.62 -13.80 -18.20
N ASP A 265 -11.53 -14.76 -18.27
CA ASP A 265 -11.52 -15.95 -17.40
C ASP A 265 -10.27 -16.81 -17.70
N ASP A 266 -9.77 -17.52 -16.69
CA ASP A 266 -8.56 -18.36 -16.79
C ASP A 266 -7.30 -17.65 -17.32
N ASN A 267 -7.18 -16.34 -17.05
CA ASN A 267 -6.03 -15.54 -17.48
C ASN A 267 -4.72 -15.99 -16.78
N GLN A 268 -3.71 -16.34 -17.60
CA GLN A 268 -2.40 -16.82 -17.12
C GLN A 268 -1.65 -15.80 -16.25
N ASN A 269 -1.78 -14.50 -16.52
CA ASN A 269 -1.14 -13.46 -15.71
C ASN A 269 -1.76 -13.36 -14.32
N VAL A 270 -3.04 -13.68 -14.15
CA VAL A 270 -3.67 -13.80 -12.80
C VAL A 270 -3.11 -15.02 -12.06
N VAL A 271 -2.82 -16.12 -12.77
CA VAL A 271 -2.15 -17.29 -12.18
C VAL A 271 -0.72 -16.95 -11.75
N VAL A 272 0.02 -16.20 -12.56
CA VAL A 272 1.37 -15.73 -12.21
C VAL A 272 1.33 -14.77 -11.01
N LEU A 273 0.38 -13.83 -10.99
CA LEU A 273 0.15 -12.93 -9.85
C LEU A 273 -0.05 -13.72 -8.55
N ARG A 274 -0.90 -14.76 -8.61
CA ARG A 274 -1.16 -15.67 -7.50
C ARG A 274 0.09 -16.43 -7.06
N ASP A 275 0.86 -16.99 -7.99
CA ASP A 275 2.05 -17.78 -7.71
C ASP A 275 3.16 -16.94 -7.06
N ILE A 276 3.34 -15.67 -7.50
CA ILE A 276 4.28 -14.74 -6.87
C ILE A 276 3.86 -14.43 -5.42
N LEU A 277 2.59 -14.10 -5.16
CA LEU A 277 2.12 -13.80 -3.80
C LEU A 277 2.25 -15.01 -2.86
N LEU A 278 1.99 -16.22 -3.36
CA LEU A 278 2.21 -17.44 -2.60
C LEU A 278 3.70 -17.65 -2.31
N THR A 279 4.55 -17.43 -3.30
CA THR A 279 6.01 -17.53 -3.13
C THR A 279 6.50 -16.49 -2.11
N TYR A 280 5.97 -15.26 -2.14
CA TYR A 280 6.30 -14.24 -1.15
C TYR A 280 5.88 -14.66 0.27
N SER A 281 4.74 -15.32 0.41
CA SER A 281 4.28 -15.81 1.71
C SER A 281 5.17 -16.91 2.34
N PHE A 282 6.06 -17.52 1.54
CA PHE A 282 7.09 -18.45 1.98
C PHE A 282 8.45 -17.77 2.16
N TYR A 283 8.74 -16.73 1.35
CA TYR A 283 9.92 -15.90 1.51
C TYR A 283 9.90 -15.12 2.83
N ASN A 284 8.82 -14.40 3.11
CA ASN A 284 8.57 -13.74 4.39
C ASN A 284 7.42 -14.43 5.09
N PHE A 285 7.73 -15.50 5.82
CA PHE A 285 6.71 -16.33 6.47
C PHE A 285 6.03 -15.65 7.66
N ASP A 286 6.65 -14.63 8.26
CA ASP A 286 6.06 -13.91 9.40
C ASP A 286 4.97 -12.95 8.92
N LEU A 287 5.28 -12.13 7.91
CA LEU A 287 4.30 -11.25 7.28
C LEU A 287 3.26 -12.07 6.49
N GLY A 288 3.73 -12.97 5.62
CA GLY A 288 2.89 -13.78 4.76
C GLY A 288 2.18 -12.95 3.68
N TYR A 289 0.85 -12.95 3.72
CA TYR A 289 0.01 -12.18 2.81
C TYR A 289 -1.05 -11.41 3.59
N CYS A 290 -1.19 -10.14 3.26
CA CYS A 290 -2.26 -9.26 3.70
C CYS A 290 -2.98 -8.65 2.50
N GLN A 291 -4.28 -8.45 2.65
CA GLN A 291 -5.11 -7.83 1.62
C GLN A 291 -4.59 -6.44 1.26
N GLY A 292 -4.47 -6.16 -0.04
CA GLY A 292 -3.82 -4.96 -0.58
C GLY A 292 -2.40 -5.19 -1.09
N MET A 293 -1.76 -6.32 -0.78
CA MET A 293 -0.46 -6.66 -1.37
C MET A 293 -0.56 -7.00 -2.86
N SER A 294 -1.66 -7.61 -3.31
CA SER A 294 -1.90 -7.87 -4.74
C SER A 294 -1.98 -6.60 -5.57
N ASP A 295 -2.41 -5.49 -4.95
CA ASP A 295 -2.54 -4.19 -5.60
C ASP A 295 -1.19 -3.55 -5.95
N PHE A 296 -0.16 -3.82 -5.15
CA PHE A 296 1.22 -3.44 -5.45
C PHE A 296 1.83 -4.33 -6.52
N LEU A 297 1.62 -5.63 -6.40
CA LEU A 297 2.23 -6.59 -7.32
C LEU A 297 1.68 -6.45 -8.75
N ALA A 298 0.40 -6.13 -8.93
CA ALA A 298 -0.19 -6.09 -10.27
C ALA A 298 0.51 -5.09 -11.23
N PRO A 299 0.72 -3.81 -10.89
CA PRO A 299 1.50 -2.92 -11.78
C PRO A 299 2.95 -3.36 -11.97
N ILE A 300 3.58 -3.97 -10.95
CA ILE A 300 4.96 -4.49 -11.07
C ILE A 300 5.00 -5.63 -12.08
N LEU A 301 4.09 -6.61 -11.98
CA LEU A 301 4.04 -7.74 -12.90
C LEU A 301 3.69 -7.30 -14.33
N TYR A 302 2.79 -6.33 -14.47
CA TYR A 302 2.48 -5.71 -15.76
C TYR A 302 3.71 -5.09 -16.43
N VAL A 303 4.56 -4.40 -15.67
CA VAL A 303 5.77 -3.74 -16.21
C VAL A 303 6.90 -4.75 -16.47
N MET A 304 7.10 -5.70 -15.56
CA MET A 304 8.25 -6.61 -15.63
C MET A 304 8.03 -7.73 -16.64
N GLU A 305 6.80 -8.24 -16.79
CA GLU A 305 6.46 -9.37 -17.65
C GLU A 305 7.32 -10.64 -17.44
N ASP A 306 8.05 -10.72 -16.33
CA ASP A 306 8.84 -11.87 -15.88
C ASP A 306 8.49 -12.14 -14.43
N GLU A 307 8.16 -13.40 -14.13
CA GLU A 307 7.66 -13.80 -12.82
C GLU A 307 8.69 -13.62 -11.69
N SER A 308 9.96 -13.96 -11.95
CA SER A 308 11.02 -13.86 -10.95
C SER A 308 11.44 -12.43 -10.70
N GLU A 309 11.60 -11.63 -11.76
CA GLU A 309 11.93 -10.21 -11.63
C GLU A 309 10.80 -9.45 -10.92
N SER A 310 9.54 -9.76 -11.23
CA SER A 310 8.37 -9.21 -10.54
C SER A 310 8.38 -9.55 -9.05
N PHE A 311 8.69 -10.80 -8.71
CA PHE A 311 8.80 -11.24 -7.32
C PHE A 311 9.86 -10.44 -6.57
N TRP A 312 11.06 -10.27 -7.12
CA TRP A 312 12.15 -9.58 -6.42
C TRP A 312 11.94 -8.08 -6.31
N CYS A 313 11.40 -7.44 -7.35
CA CYS A 313 10.98 -6.05 -7.28
C CYS A 313 9.89 -5.84 -6.21
N PHE A 314 8.93 -6.76 -6.12
CA PHE A 314 7.90 -6.74 -5.08
C PHE A 314 8.48 -7.00 -3.68
N ALA A 315 9.42 -7.93 -3.54
CA ALA A 315 10.08 -8.23 -2.27
C ALA A 315 10.84 -7.00 -1.75
N SER A 316 11.65 -6.34 -2.60
CA SER A 316 12.36 -5.11 -2.23
C SER A 316 11.40 -3.96 -1.86
N LEU A 317 10.24 -3.85 -2.52
CA LEU A 317 9.21 -2.91 -2.11
C LEU A 317 8.64 -3.24 -0.72
N MET A 318 8.43 -4.52 -0.42
CA MET A 318 7.90 -4.96 0.86
C MET A 318 8.91 -4.87 2.01
N GLU A 319 10.21 -4.78 1.76
CA GLU A 319 11.18 -4.44 2.81
C GLU A 319 10.89 -3.06 3.42
N ARG A 320 10.37 -2.14 2.61
CA ARG A 320 10.03 -0.76 3.00
C ARG A 320 8.59 -0.62 3.49
N LEU A 321 7.65 -1.30 2.83
CA LEU A 321 6.22 -1.17 3.12
C LEU A 321 5.65 -2.28 4.01
N GLY A 322 6.43 -3.33 4.30
CA GLY A 322 5.96 -4.52 5.02
C GLY A 322 5.35 -4.20 6.39
N ALA A 323 5.90 -3.21 7.10
CA ALA A 323 5.37 -2.78 8.39
C ALA A 323 3.92 -2.25 8.34
N ASN A 324 3.45 -1.79 7.17
CA ASN A 324 2.05 -1.39 6.97
C ASN A 324 1.09 -2.57 7.04
N PHE A 325 1.60 -3.77 6.77
CA PHE A 325 0.85 -5.01 6.69
C PHE A 325 1.05 -5.90 7.93
N ASN A 326 1.84 -5.47 8.91
CA ASN A 326 1.99 -6.19 10.17
C ASN A 326 0.65 -6.30 10.91
N ARG A 327 0.50 -7.39 11.68
CA ARG A 327 -0.74 -7.67 12.42
C ARG A 327 -1.08 -6.59 13.47
N ASP A 328 -0.06 -5.93 14.01
CA ASP A 328 -0.19 -4.83 14.97
C ASP A 328 -0.42 -3.47 14.29
N GLN A 329 -0.34 -3.41 12.96
CA GLN A 329 -0.51 -2.20 12.14
C GLN A 329 0.38 -1.02 12.56
N ASN A 330 1.53 -1.30 13.18
CA ASN A 330 2.40 -0.28 13.73
C ASN A 330 2.88 0.74 12.68
N GLY A 331 3.22 0.29 11.47
CA GLY A 331 3.61 1.15 10.35
C GLY A 331 2.50 2.08 9.88
N MET A 332 1.24 1.62 9.91
CA MET A 332 0.09 2.45 9.57
C MET A 332 -0.19 3.50 10.64
N HIS A 333 -0.14 3.11 11.92
CA HIS A 333 -0.31 4.06 13.02
C HIS A 333 0.75 5.16 13.01
N ALA A 334 2.02 4.80 12.78
CA ALA A 334 3.12 5.76 12.69
C ALA A 334 2.91 6.78 11.54
N GLN A 335 2.51 6.31 10.36
CA GLN A 335 2.25 7.18 9.20
C GLN A 335 1.02 8.08 9.38
N LEU A 336 -0.07 7.59 9.98
CA LEU A 336 -1.25 8.42 10.24
C LEU A 336 -0.99 9.46 11.34
N LEU A 337 -0.17 9.12 12.34
CA LEU A 337 0.31 10.09 13.33
C LEU A 337 1.20 11.17 12.67
N ALA A 338 2.14 10.76 11.83
CA ALA A 338 2.98 11.67 11.06
C ALA A 338 2.14 12.57 10.14
N LEU A 339 1.12 12.02 9.46
CA LEU A 339 0.16 12.79 8.67
C LEU A 339 -0.57 13.84 9.52
N SER A 340 -1.09 13.44 10.69
CA SER A 340 -1.76 14.35 11.62
C SER A 340 -0.87 15.54 12.00
N LYS A 341 0.42 15.27 12.27
CA LYS A 341 1.44 16.30 12.59
C LYS A 341 1.78 17.18 11.40
N LEU A 342 1.89 16.62 10.20
CA LEU A 342 2.11 17.39 8.99
C LEU A 342 0.92 18.31 8.67
N VAL A 343 -0.31 17.86 8.88
CA VAL A 343 -1.51 18.72 8.73
C VAL A 343 -1.55 19.79 9.82
N GLU A 344 -1.14 19.48 11.06
CA GLU A 344 -1.00 20.47 12.14
C GLU A 344 -0.02 21.59 11.75
N LEU A 345 1.11 21.22 11.12
CA LEU A 345 2.13 22.16 10.66
C LEU A 345 1.68 22.98 9.43
N LEU A 346 1.07 22.33 8.44
CA LEU A 346 0.85 22.90 7.09
C LEU A 346 -0.57 23.45 6.85
N ASP A 347 -1.54 23.04 7.67
CA ASP A 347 -2.90 23.57 7.65
C ASP A 347 -3.56 23.53 9.05
N PRO A 348 -3.12 24.41 9.99
CA PRO A 348 -3.68 24.47 11.34
C PRO A 348 -5.22 24.61 11.39
N PRO A 349 -5.88 25.40 10.51
CA PRO A 349 -7.34 25.46 10.47
C PRO A 349 -8.00 24.09 10.22
N LEU A 350 -7.49 23.32 9.27
CA LEU A 350 -8.02 21.98 8.99
C LEU A 350 -7.72 21.00 10.13
N HIS A 351 -6.52 21.04 10.70
CA HIS A 351 -6.18 20.19 11.85
C HIS A 351 -7.09 20.46 13.05
N ASN A 352 -7.33 21.75 13.37
CA ASN A 352 -8.22 22.14 14.47
C ASN A 352 -9.66 21.71 14.23
N TYR A 353 -10.13 21.77 12.98
CA TYR A 353 -11.44 21.25 12.62
C TYR A 353 -11.53 19.73 12.87
N PHE A 354 -10.53 18.95 12.44
CA PHE A 354 -10.50 17.51 12.73
C PHE A 354 -10.42 17.20 14.23
N ARG A 355 -9.73 18.03 15.02
CA ARG A 355 -9.69 17.92 16.49
C ARG A 355 -11.07 18.09 17.12
N GLN A 356 -11.85 19.06 16.65
CA GLN A 356 -13.19 19.34 17.18
C GLN A 356 -14.22 18.26 16.80
N ASN A 357 -14.00 17.54 15.69
CA ASN A 357 -14.92 16.55 15.14
C ASN A 357 -14.45 15.08 15.33
N ASP A 358 -13.56 14.80 16.30
CA ASP A 358 -13.03 13.45 16.61
C ASP A 358 -12.40 12.72 15.40
N CYS A 359 -11.77 13.48 14.49
CA CYS A 359 -11.21 13.01 13.22
C CYS A 359 -9.66 12.93 13.21
N LEU A 360 -9.00 13.07 14.36
CA LEU A 360 -7.54 13.11 14.47
C LEU A 360 -6.83 11.76 14.26
N ASN A 361 -7.59 10.66 14.12
CA ASN A 361 -7.02 9.35 13.76
C ASN A 361 -6.72 9.23 12.25
N TYR A 362 -7.27 10.12 11.41
CA TYR A 362 -7.09 10.12 9.94
C TYR A 362 -7.41 8.78 9.26
N PHE A 363 -8.28 7.94 9.84
CA PHE A 363 -8.62 6.64 9.25
C PHE A 363 -9.30 6.75 7.88
N PHE A 364 -9.89 7.90 7.54
CA PHE A 364 -10.36 8.20 6.19
C PHE A 364 -9.23 8.23 5.14
N CYS A 365 -7.98 8.45 5.54
CA CYS A 365 -6.79 8.34 4.68
C CYS A 365 -6.12 6.96 4.75
N PHE A 366 -6.65 5.98 5.51
CA PHE A 366 -5.99 4.69 5.69
C PHE A 366 -5.74 3.97 4.36
N ARG A 367 -6.74 3.95 3.46
CA ARG A 367 -6.62 3.35 2.13
C ARG A 367 -5.57 4.05 1.27
N TRP A 368 -5.47 5.38 1.35
CA TRP A 368 -4.47 6.14 0.59
C TRP A 368 -3.05 5.74 0.99
N VAL A 369 -2.79 5.64 2.29
CA VAL A 369 -1.46 5.31 2.81
C VAL A 369 -1.13 3.83 2.62
N LEU A 370 -2.07 2.92 2.93
CA LEU A 370 -1.82 1.47 2.91
C LEU A 370 -1.39 0.97 1.53
N ILE A 371 -2.09 1.42 0.47
CA ILE A 371 -1.87 0.99 -0.91
C ILE A 371 -1.39 2.14 -1.81
N GLN A 372 -0.73 3.15 -1.22
CA GLN A 372 -0.08 4.26 -1.94
C GLN A 372 -0.97 4.82 -3.07
N PHE A 373 -2.22 5.15 -2.71
CA PHE A 373 -3.25 5.72 -3.58
C PHE A 373 -3.69 4.88 -4.81
N LYS A 374 -3.37 3.58 -4.87
CA LYS A 374 -3.75 2.69 -6.00
C LYS A 374 -5.21 2.79 -6.43
N ARG A 375 -6.12 3.03 -5.48
CA ARG A 375 -7.57 3.08 -5.70
C ARG A 375 -8.10 4.46 -6.05
N GLU A 376 -7.25 5.48 -6.05
CA GLU A 376 -7.68 6.86 -6.28
C GLU A 376 -7.37 7.33 -7.71
N PHE A 377 -6.53 6.58 -8.43
CA PHE A 377 -6.00 6.95 -9.74
C PHE A 377 -6.18 5.81 -10.76
N SER A 378 -6.20 6.19 -12.04
CA SER A 378 -6.16 5.21 -13.14
C SER A 378 -4.85 4.43 -13.16
N PHE A 379 -4.80 3.29 -13.86
CA PHE A 379 -3.63 2.42 -13.87
C PHE A 379 -2.36 3.13 -14.35
N ASP A 380 -2.45 3.97 -15.38
CA ASP A 380 -1.32 4.76 -15.88
C ASP A 380 -0.87 5.85 -14.89
N GLN A 381 -1.83 6.51 -14.25
CA GLN A 381 -1.54 7.50 -13.22
C GLN A 381 -0.88 6.88 -11.98
N VAL A 382 -1.26 5.66 -11.61
CA VAL A 382 -0.62 4.92 -10.50
C VAL A 382 0.84 4.63 -10.83
N MET A 383 1.13 4.16 -12.05
CA MET A 383 2.52 3.93 -12.47
C MET A 383 3.35 5.22 -12.37
N LEU A 384 2.82 6.33 -12.87
CA LEU A 384 3.48 7.64 -12.76
C LEU A 384 3.68 8.08 -11.30
N LEU A 385 2.64 7.96 -10.47
CA LEU A 385 2.72 8.35 -9.06
C LEU A 385 3.80 7.53 -8.34
N TRP A 386 3.84 6.21 -8.56
CA TRP A 386 4.79 5.34 -7.90
C TRP A 386 6.22 5.59 -8.36
N GLU A 387 6.44 5.87 -9.65
CA GLU A 387 7.75 6.34 -10.14
C GLU A 387 8.23 7.55 -9.34
N VAL A 388 7.35 8.53 -9.12
CA VAL A 388 7.65 9.74 -8.33
C VAL A 388 7.98 9.39 -6.87
N LEU A 389 7.18 8.53 -6.24
CA LEU A 389 7.37 8.14 -4.84
C LEU A 389 8.67 7.35 -4.61
N TRP A 390 9.00 6.42 -5.51
CA TRP A 390 10.19 5.58 -5.41
C TRP A 390 11.50 6.33 -5.72
N THR A 391 11.44 7.57 -6.22
CA THR A 391 12.64 8.40 -6.37
C THR A 391 13.24 8.85 -5.04
N HIS A 392 12.42 8.97 -3.99
CA HIS A 392 12.80 9.55 -2.70
C HIS A 392 13.58 10.88 -2.83
N TYR A 393 13.32 11.69 -3.87
CA TYR A 393 14.15 12.84 -4.20
C TYR A 393 14.00 14.01 -3.21
N LEU A 394 12.77 14.37 -2.82
CA LEU A 394 12.51 15.45 -1.84
C LEU A 394 12.33 14.92 -0.42
N SER A 395 11.64 13.79 -0.29
CA SER A 395 11.35 13.13 0.98
C SER A 395 11.09 11.67 0.69
N GLU A 396 11.52 10.79 1.61
CA GLU A 396 11.11 9.38 1.58
C GLU A 396 9.60 9.24 1.81
N HIS A 397 8.99 10.17 2.54
CA HIS A 397 7.59 10.19 2.93
C HIS A 397 6.72 11.11 2.06
N PHE A 398 7.09 11.30 0.80
CA PHE A 398 6.39 12.21 -0.12
C PHE A 398 4.89 11.90 -0.26
N HIS A 399 4.50 10.63 -0.08
CA HIS A 399 3.09 10.21 -0.08
C HIS A 399 2.27 10.86 1.04
N LEU A 400 2.87 11.18 2.19
CA LEU A 400 2.18 11.91 3.26
C LEU A 400 1.92 13.37 2.87
N TYR A 401 2.86 14.00 2.16
CA TYR A 401 2.65 15.34 1.61
C TYR A 401 1.57 15.34 0.53
N LEU A 402 1.44 14.25 -0.24
CA LEU A 402 0.32 14.06 -1.16
C LEU A 402 -1.03 13.99 -0.43
N CYS A 403 -1.11 13.29 0.71
CA CYS A 403 -2.30 13.32 1.56
C CYS A 403 -2.63 14.75 2.00
N VAL A 404 -1.65 15.50 2.52
CA VAL A 404 -1.85 16.90 2.98
C VAL A 404 -2.31 17.78 1.82
N ALA A 405 -1.71 17.66 0.64
CA ALA A 405 -2.07 18.42 -0.55
C ALA A 405 -3.54 18.21 -0.94
N ILE A 406 -3.98 16.94 -1.02
CA ILE A 406 -5.36 16.61 -1.38
C ILE A 406 -6.33 17.12 -0.30
N LEU A 407 -6.04 16.91 0.99
CA LEU A 407 -6.89 17.39 2.08
C LEU A 407 -7.00 18.92 2.08
N LYS A 408 -5.87 19.62 1.91
CA LYS A 408 -5.81 21.09 1.83
C LYS A 408 -6.62 21.61 0.65
N ARG A 409 -6.56 20.95 -0.51
CA ARG A 409 -7.33 21.30 -1.71
C ARG A 409 -8.83 21.31 -1.45
N TYR A 410 -9.33 20.35 -0.66
CA TYR A 410 -10.74 20.21 -0.34
C TYR A 410 -11.16 20.82 1.01
N ARG A 411 -10.26 21.52 1.71
CA ARG A 411 -10.51 22.13 3.03
C ARG A 411 -11.80 22.94 3.10
N GLN A 412 -12.02 23.83 2.14
CA GLN A 412 -13.20 24.71 2.15
C GLN A 412 -14.51 23.91 2.08
N ARG A 413 -14.50 22.80 1.34
CA ARG A 413 -15.65 21.91 1.23
C ARG A 413 -15.85 21.10 2.51
N ILE A 414 -14.78 20.52 3.04
CA ILE A 414 -14.80 19.73 4.28
C ILE A 414 -15.36 20.55 5.45
N ILE A 415 -14.83 21.76 5.66
CA ILE A 415 -15.24 22.64 6.75
C ILE A 415 -16.59 23.28 6.46
N GLY A 416 -16.82 23.74 5.23
CA GLY A 416 -18.06 24.42 4.83
C GLY A 416 -19.30 23.52 4.90
N GLU A 417 -19.17 22.24 4.53
CA GLU A 417 -20.23 21.24 4.65
C GLU A 417 -20.32 20.62 6.05
N GLN A 418 -19.45 21.03 6.98
CA GLN A 418 -19.38 20.52 8.35
C GLN A 418 -19.31 18.98 8.43
N MET A 419 -18.41 18.38 7.63
CA MET A 419 -18.27 16.93 7.56
C MET A 419 -17.74 16.32 8.87
N ASP A 420 -18.55 15.48 9.49
CA ASP A 420 -18.12 14.54 10.53
C ASP A 420 -17.33 13.36 9.95
N PHE A 421 -16.88 12.43 10.79
CA PHE A 421 -16.03 11.31 10.36
C PHE A 421 -16.66 10.48 9.23
N ASP A 422 -17.92 10.09 9.36
CA ASP A 422 -18.60 9.22 8.39
C ASP A 422 -18.83 9.95 7.05
N THR A 423 -19.24 11.22 7.11
CA THR A 423 -19.43 12.06 5.93
C THR A 423 -18.10 12.34 5.23
N LEU A 424 -17.05 12.61 6.01
CA LEU A 424 -15.69 12.80 5.50
C LEU A 424 -15.15 11.54 4.84
N LEU A 425 -15.29 10.38 5.48
CA LEU A 425 -14.88 9.09 4.92
C LEU A 425 -15.61 8.80 3.60
N LYS A 426 -16.93 9.07 3.55
CA LYS A 426 -17.70 8.93 2.31
C LYS A 426 -17.20 9.89 1.23
N PHE A 427 -17.01 11.16 1.55
CA PHE A 427 -16.50 12.17 0.64
C PHE A 427 -15.13 11.78 0.07
N ILE A 428 -14.19 11.37 0.93
CA ILE A 428 -12.86 10.93 0.54
C ILE A 428 -12.91 9.72 -0.39
N ASN A 429 -13.80 8.75 -0.12
CA ASN A 429 -13.99 7.61 -1.02
C ASN A 429 -14.55 8.01 -2.40
N GLU A 430 -15.43 9.02 -2.44
CA GLU A 430 -16.02 9.56 -3.67
C GLU A 430 -15.01 10.37 -4.51
N LEU A 431 -13.86 10.76 -3.96
CA LEU A 431 -12.78 11.40 -4.72
C LEU A 431 -12.06 10.44 -5.68
N SER A 432 -12.23 9.14 -5.53
CA SER A 432 -11.60 8.13 -6.40
C SER A 432 -11.86 8.44 -7.87
N GLY A 433 -10.78 8.52 -8.67
CA GLY A 433 -10.83 8.85 -10.09
C GLY A 433 -11.09 10.33 -10.42
N GLN A 434 -11.26 11.19 -9.42
CA GLN A 434 -11.53 12.63 -9.59
C GLN A 434 -10.35 13.52 -9.24
N ILE A 435 -9.31 12.97 -8.60
CA ILE A 435 -8.13 13.72 -8.18
C ILE A 435 -7.22 13.98 -9.40
N ASN A 436 -6.87 15.25 -9.63
CA ASN A 436 -5.88 15.59 -10.64
C ASN A 436 -4.47 15.29 -10.09
N LEU A 437 -3.83 14.24 -10.61
CA LEU A 437 -2.53 13.75 -10.13
C LEU A 437 -1.43 14.82 -10.23
N ASP A 438 -1.27 15.48 -11.38
CA ASP A 438 -0.20 16.45 -11.60
C ASP A 438 -0.30 17.61 -10.62
N ARG A 439 -1.51 18.13 -10.41
CA ARG A 439 -1.77 19.18 -9.43
C ARG A 439 -1.51 18.71 -8.00
N ALA A 440 -1.92 17.49 -7.66
CA ALA A 440 -1.66 16.94 -6.34
C ALA A 440 -0.15 16.80 -6.07
N ILE A 441 0.65 16.36 -7.05
CA ILE A 441 2.12 16.28 -6.94
C ILE A 441 2.74 17.68 -6.81
N GLN A 442 2.28 18.66 -7.58
CA GLN A 442 2.75 20.04 -7.50
C GLN A 442 2.49 20.68 -6.14
N ASP A 443 1.26 20.52 -5.64
CA ASP A 443 0.86 21.03 -4.33
C ASP A 443 1.67 20.32 -3.23
N ALA A 444 1.90 19.01 -3.35
CA ALA A 444 2.72 18.23 -2.42
C ALA A 444 4.20 18.63 -2.46
N GLU A 445 4.78 18.91 -3.63
CA GLU A 445 6.15 19.44 -3.77
C GLU A 445 6.29 20.78 -3.03
N ALA A 446 5.37 21.70 -3.26
CA ALA A 446 5.38 23.01 -2.62
C ALA A 446 5.29 22.87 -1.09
N LEU A 447 4.35 22.05 -0.60
CA LEU A 447 4.19 21.78 0.83
C LEU A 447 5.41 21.11 1.44
N CYS A 448 6.01 20.12 0.78
CA CYS A 448 7.23 19.45 1.23
C CYS A 448 8.41 20.43 1.31
N THR A 449 8.53 21.32 0.33
CA THR A 449 9.59 22.34 0.30
C THR A 449 9.42 23.38 1.41
N ILE A 450 8.17 23.83 1.64
CA ILE A 450 7.85 24.79 2.70
C ILE A 450 8.04 24.17 4.09
N ALA A 451 7.67 22.90 4.27
CA ALA A 451 7.81 22.20 5.54
C ALA A 451 9.29 22.04 5.93
N GLY A 452 10.16 21.76 4.95
CA GLY A 452 11.60 21.62 5.15
C GLY A 452 11.94 20.68 6.32
N GLU A 453 12.89 21.10 7.15
CA GLU A 453 13.33 20.32 8.33
C GLU A 453 12.23 20.16 9.39
N ASN A 454 11.32 21.15 9.52
CA ASN A 454 10.19 21.04 10.44
C ASN A 454 9.24 19.92 10.01
N GLY A 455 9.01 19.77 8.70
CA GLY A 455 8.24 18.66 8.13
C GLY A 455 8.90 17.31 8.42
N ALA A 456 10.21 17.20 8.18
CA ALA A 456 10.96 15.98 8.51
C ALA A 456 10.89 15.63 10.01
N SER A 457 10.96 16.64 10.89
CA SER A 457 10.86 16.45 12.34
C SER A 457 9.49 15.95 12.82
N CYS A 458 8.43 16.12 12.01
CA CYS A 458 7.09 15.60 12.31
C CYS A 458 6.98 14.08 12.09
N ILE A 459 7.96 13.47 11.43
CA ILE A 459 7.91 12.07 11.01
C ILE A 459 8.84 11.25 11.91
N PRO A 460 8.32 10.35 12.77
CA PRO A 460 9.15 9.55 13.64
C PRO A 460 10.14 8.67 12.83
N PRO A 461 11.39 8.49 13.31
CA PRO A 461 12.34 7.57 12.70
C PRO A 461 11.76 6.15 12.57
N GLY A 462 12.06 5.47 11.45
CA GLY A 462 11.53 4.14 11.15
C GLY A 462 10.08 4.12 10.65
N THR A 463 9.45 5.28 10.45
CA THR A 463 8.14 5.36 9.79
C THR A 463 8.25 4.93 8.32
N PRO A 464 7.44 3.96 7.84
CA PRO A 464 7.49 3.54 6.44
C PRO A 464 7.27 4.72 5.46
N PRO A 465 7.94 4.73 4.29
CA PRO A 465 8.73 3.64 3.69
C PRO A 465 10.22 3.63 4.08
N SER A 466 10.64 4.39 5.09
CA SER A 466 12.00 4.28 5.60
C SER A 466 12.26 2.84 6.07
N MET A 467 13.49 2.37 5.86
CA MET A 467 13.87 1.04 6.32
C MET A 467 13.64 0.91 7.83
N PRO A 468 13.21 -0.26 8.33
CA PRO A 468 13.10 -0.50 9.76
C PRO A 468 14.42 -0.19 10.45
N ILE A 469 14.36 0.46 11.61
CA ILE A 469 15.55 0.65 12.44
C ILE A 469 15.89 -0.71 13.02
N GLU A 470 17.04 -1.27 12.62
CA GLU A 470 17.62 -2.41 13.31
C GLU A 470 17.94 -1.95 14.73
N THR A 471 17.08 -2.30 15.69
CA THR A 471 17.48 -2.28 17.09
C THR A 471 18.54 -3.35 17.24
N ASP A 472 19.78 -2.90 17.43
CA ASP A 472 20.98 -3.71 17.62
C ASP A 472 20.69 -4.93 18.50
N GLY A 473 21.25 -6.07 18.10
CA GLY A 473 20.82 -7.41 18.48
C GLY A 473 20.45 -7.58 19.95
N GLY A 474 19.22 -8.07 20.18
CA GLY A 474 18.88 -8.81 21.39
C GLY A 474 19.72 -10.08 21.43
N LEU A 475 20.98 -9.94 21.87
CA LEU A 475 21.76 -11.03 22.43
C LEU A 475 20.88 -11.67 23.50
N TYR A 476 20.38 -12.86 23.21
CA TYR A 476 20.08 -13.84 24.24
C TYR A 476 21.39 -14.02 25.02
N VAL A 477 21.57 -13.24 26.09
CA VAL A 477 22.46 -13.63 27.17
C VAL A 477 21.76 -14.81 27.81
N GLN A 478 22.13 -16.00 27.34
CA GLN A 478 21.86 -17.24 28.01
C GLN A 478 22.64 -17.15 29.32
N GLU A 479 21.98 -16.75 30.40
CA GLU A 479 22.51 -16.95 31.74
C GLU A 479 22.62 -18.46 31.94
N ASP A 480 23.87 -18.95 31.89
CA ASP A 480 24.24 -20.25 32.40
C ASP A 480 23.92 -20.28 33.90
N GLU A 481 22.75 -20.79 34.28
CA GLU A 481 22.53 -21.27 35.64
C GLU A 481 23.33 -22.56 35.83
N VAL A 482 24.52 -22.37 36.39
CA VAL A 482 25.22 -23.38 37.20
C VAL A 482 24.40 -23.60 38.48
N LEU A 483 23.80 -24.79 38.62
CA LEU A 483 23.95 -25.70 39.77
C LEU A 483 23.19 -27.02 39.56
#